data_AF-A0A1V1NW75-F1
#
_entry.id   AF-A0A1V1NW75-F1
#
_cell.length_a   1.000
_cell.length_b   1.000
_cell.length_c   1.000
_cell.angle_alpha   90.00
_cell.angle_beta   90.00
_cell.angle_gamma   90.00
#
_symmetry.space_group_name_H-M   'P 1'
#
loop_
_entity.id
_entity.type
_entity.pdbx_description
1 polymer ?
#
loop_
_entity_poly.entity_id
_entity_poly.type
_entity_poly.pdbx_seq_one_letter_code
_entity_poly.pdbx_strand_id
1 'polypeptide(L)'
;MLIDDINWSIILKHHIHPNGKWKPGRMVVETSPGNYQVWIHSENPLSTDDKLYWLKKLCSDPGAHPDNRWGRCPGFRNRKAIYRNLHNLYPLSKLVWVDWRYLANVPKPLSTQPWGGVCQNSHLSRMDYIKNDQSATDFSFVLALLRTGSTEQQIEQRIIMERPDFHNHQGEKRRQQYIERTIKRAKEIINKDKVPQ
;
A
#
# COMPACT_ATOMS: atom_id res chain seq x y z
N MET A 1 -5.53 -15.74 9.52
CA MET A 1 -5.91 -14.31 9.54
C MET A 1 -7.42 -14.19 9.70
N LEU A 2 -7.93 -13.17 10.40
CA LEU A 2 -9.36 -12.94 10.62
C LEU A 2 -9.78 -11.63 9.96
N ILE A 3 -10.72 -11.70 9.02
CA ILE A 3 -11.39 -10.56 8.39
C ILE A 3 -12.69 -10.34 9.14
N ASP A 4 -12.92 -9.11 9.58
CA ASP A 4 -14.02 -8.77 10.48
C ASP A 4 -14.89 -7.66 9.90
N ASP A 5 -16.14 -7.63 10.36
CA ASP A 5 -17.16 -6.63 10.05
C ASP A 5 -17.41 -6.44 8.55
N ILE A 6 -17.58 -7.56 7.82
CA ILE A 6 -17.91 -7.53 6.39
C ILE A 6 -19.36 -7.95 6.13
N ASN A 7 -19.91 -7.51 5.01
CA ASN A 7 -21.26 -7.86 4.57
C ASN A 7 -21.24 -8.93 3.45
N TRP A 8 -22.42 -9.36 3.01
CA TRP A 8 -22.55 -10.41 2.00
C TRP A 8 -21.99 -10.03 0.62
N SER A 9 -21.99 -8.75 0.25
CA SER A 9 -21.43 -8.33 -1.04
C SER A 9 -19.90 -8.48 -1.07
N ILE A 10 -19.23 -8.22 0.05
CA ILE A 10 -17.79 -8.50 0.22
C ILE A 10 -17.53 -10.01 0.18
N ILE A 11 -18.38 -10.82 0.81
CA ILE A 11 -18.30 -12.29 0.74
C ILE A 11 -18.33 -12.77 -0.71
N LEU A 12 -19.34 -12.36 -1.49
CA LEU A 12 -19.47 -12.74 -2.89
C LEU A 12 -18.25 -12.32 -3.73
N LYS A 13 -17.75 -11.10 -3.51
CA LYS A 13 -16.64 -10.53 -4.27
C LYS A 13 -15.29 -11.20 -3.95
N HIS A 14 -15.02 -11.49 -2.67
CA HIS A 14 -13.67 -11.84 -2.23
C HIS A 14 -13.51 -13.29 -1.77
N HIS A 15 -14.59 -13.97 -1.36
CA HIS A 15 -14.54 -15.29 -0.73
C HIS A 15 -15.21 -16.40 -1.54
N ILE A 16 -15.94 -16.04 -2.59
CA ILE A 16 -16.55 -16.95 -3.55
C ILE A 16 -15.89 -16.72 -4.92
N HIS A 17 -15.68 -17.78 -5.67
CA HIS A 17 -15.24 -17.74 -7.06
C HIS A 17 -16.41 -17.34 -7.97
N PRO A 18 -16.15 -16.78 -9.17
CA PRO A 18 -17.22 -16.41 -10.12
C PRO A 18 -18.16 -17.56 -10.50
N ASN A 19 -17.71 -18.81 -10.38
CA ASN A 19 -18.51 -20.01 -10.60
C ASN A 19 -19.39 -20.42 -9.39
N GLY A 20 -19.48 -19.58 -8.36
CA GLY A 20 -20.29 -19.81 -7.15
C GLY A 20 -19.64 -20.71 -6.09
N LYS A 21 -18.44 -21.26 -6.33
CA LYS A 21 -17.75 -22.10 -5.35
C LYS A 21 -17.01 -21.26 -4.31
N TRP A 22 -17.05 -21.68 -3.05
CA TRP A 22 -16.22 -21.08 -2.00
C TRP A 22 -14.73 -21.25 -2.30
N LYS A 23 -13.94 -20.22 -1.98
CA LYS A 23 -12.49 -20.33 -2.00
C LYS A 23 -12.03 -21.23 -0.83
N PRO A 24 -11.00 -22.07 -1.02
CA PRO A 24 -10.56 -23.04 -0.02
C PRO A 24 -9.96 -22.38 1.24
N GLY A 25 -9.82 -23.15 2.32
CA GLY A 25 -9.15 -22.75 3.56
C GLY A 25 -9.78 -21.55 4.25
N ARG A 26 -11.11 -21.47 4.24
CA ARG A 26 -11.89 -20.41 4.89
C ARG A 26 -12.92 -20.97 5.85
N MET A 27 -13.20 -20.21 6.91
CA MET A 27 -14.36 -20.42 7.77
C MET A 27 -15.15 -19.11 7.84
N VAL A 28 -16.43 -19.17 7.51
CA VAL A 28 -17.34 -18.02 7.45
C VAL A 28 -18.35 -18.13 8.58
N VAL A 29 -18.42 -17.08 9.39
CA VAL A 29 -19.33 -16.98 10.54
C VAL A 29 -20.21 -15.74 10.36
N GLU A 30 -21.52 -15.90 10.42
CA GLU A 30 -22.45 -14.78 10.57
C GLU A 30 -22.47 -14.38 12.06
N THR A 31 -21.98 -13.20 12.39
CA THR A 31 -21.84 -12.74 13.79
C THR A 31 -23.12 -12.11 14.32
N SER A 32 -23.86 -11.43 13.45
CA SER A 32 -25.20 -10.87 13.61
C SER A 32 -25.84 -10.78 12.22
N PRO A 33 -27.16 -10.62 12.09
CA PRO A 33 -27.82 -10.58 10.78
C PRO A 33 -27.10 -9.63 9.81
N GLY A 34 -26.64 -10.17 8.68
CA GLY A 34 -25.96 -9.41 7.63
C GLY A 34 -24.49 -9.01 7.89
N ASN A 35 -23.92 -9.40 9.03
CA ASN A 35 -22.53 -9.12 9.41
C ASN A 35 -21.75 -10.42 9.56
N TYR A 36 -20.56 -10.47 8.97
CA TYR A 36 -19.79 -11.69 8.83
C TYR A 36 -18.34 -11.52 9.26
N GLN A 37 -17.78 -12.64 9.70
CA GLN A 37 -16.36 -12.82 9.94
C GLN A 37 -15.85 -13.95 9.05
N VAL A 38 -14.64 -13.78 8.52
CA VAL A 38 -13.98 -14.83 7.74
C VAL A 38 -12.59 -15.09 8.29
N TRP A 39 -12.37 -16.32 8.73
CA TRP A 39 -11.05 -16.84 9.00
C TRP A 39 -10.46 -17.38 7.70
N ILE A 40 -9.22 -16.99 7.40
CA ILE A 40 -8.40 -17.53 6.32
C ILE A 40 -7.24 -18.30 6.95
N HIS A 41 -7.17 -19.59 6.67
CA HIS A 41 -6.05 -20.45 7.01
C HIS A 41 -5.10 -20.48 5.81
N SER A 42 -4.03 -19.68 5.85
CA SER A 42 -3.10 -19.54 4.74
C SER A 42 -2.13 -20.72 4.68
N GLU A 43 -1.78 -21.12 3.45
CA GLU A 43 -0.75 -22.13 3.20
C GLU A 43 0.63 -21.69 3.68
N ASN A 44 0.97 -20.43 3.43
CA ASN A 44 2.22 -19.83 3.87
C ASN A 44 1.99 -18.95 5.12
N PRO A 45 2.96 -18.88 6.04
CA PRO A 45 2.96 -17.88 7.10
C PRO A 45 2.92 -16.48 6.50
N LEU A 46 2.05 -15.62 7.05
CA LEU A 46 1.95 -14.22 6.68
C LEU A 46 2.59 -13.36 7.76
N SER A 47 3.43 -12.40 7.36
CA SER A 47 3.94 -11.37 8.26
C SER A 47 2.81 -10.44 8.73
N THR A 48 3.06 -9.64 9.76
CA THR A 48 2.08 -8.63 10.23
C THR A 48 1.73 -7.64 9.13
N ASP A 49 2.72 -7.18 8.35
CA ASP A 49 2.51 -6.27 7.23
C ASP A 49 1.68 -6.90 6.10
N ASP A 50 1.93 -8.18 5.79
CA ASP A 50 1.13 -8.91 4.80
C ASP A 50 -0.33 -9.01 5.24
N LYS A 51 -0.56 -9.31 6.52
CA LYS A 51 -1.91 -9.37 7.08
C LYS A 51 -2.58 -8.00 6.99
N LEU A 52 -1.91 -6.91 7.38
CA LEU A 52 -2.46 -5.55 7.28
C LEU A 52 -2.82 -5.18 5.84
N TYR A 53 -1.93 -5.48 4.89
CA TYR A 53 -2.21 -5.29 3.46
C TYR A 53 -3.48 -6.02 3.03
N TRP A 54 -3.57 -7.31 3.35
CA TRP A 54 -4.71 -8.13 2.93
C TRP A 54 -6.00 -7.75 3.64
N LEU A 55 -5.97 -7.41 4.93
CA LEU A 55 -7.13 -6.93 5.66
C LEU A 55 -7.71 -5.67 5.03
N LYS A 56 -6.85 -4.72 4.64
CA LYS A 56 -7.26 -3.53 3.89
C LYS A 56 -7.86 -3.90 2.52
N LYS A 57 -7.19 -4.79 1.78
CA LYS A 57 -7.63 -5.21 0.43
C LYS A 57 -8.95 -5.98 0.45
N LEU A 58 -9.22 -6.70 1.53
CA LEU A 58 -10.41 -7.51 1.76
C LEU A 58 -11.51 -6.73 2.51
N CYS A 59 -11.33 -5.42 2.68
CA CYS A 59 -12.30 -4.51 3.29
C CYS A 59 -12.69 -4.91 4.73
N SER A 60 -11.76 -5.48 5.49
CA SER A 60 -11.93 -5.70 6.93
C SER A 60 -12.08 -4.36 7.67
N ASP A 61 -12.70 -4.39 8.84
CA ASP A 61 -12.68 -3.30 9.82
C ASP A 61 -11.28 -2.64 9.91
N PRO A 62 -11.12 -1.32 9.63
CA PRO A 62 -9.85 -0.63 9.72
C PRO A 62 -9.23 -0.62 11.13
N GLY A 63 -10.06 -0.74 12.17
CA GLY A 63 -9.62 -0.91 13.55
C GLY A 63 -9.12 -2.33 13.85
N ALA A 64 -9.19 -3.25 12.89
CA ALA A 64 -8.76 -4.62 13.05
C ALA A 64 -7.25 -4.80 12.86
N HIS A 65 -6.51 -4.71 13.97
CA HIS A 65 -5.13 -5.18 13.99
C HIS A 65 -5.07 -6.73 13.95
N PRO A 66 -4.15 -7.33 13.17
CA PRO A 66 -4.07 -8.78 13.02
C PRO A 66 -3.57 -9.54 14.25
N ASP A 67 -2.87 -8.86 15.16
CA ASP A 67 -2.31 -9.50 16.36
C ASP A 67 -3.37 -9.70 17.44
N ASN A 68 -3.40 -10.90 18.02
CA ASN A 68 -4.25 -11.28 19.15
C ASN A 68 -5.76 -11.01 18.96
N ARG A 69 -6.26 -11.08 17.71
CA ARG A 69 -7.68 -10.85 17.43
C ARG A 69 -8.53 -12.09 17.72
N TRP A 70 -9.68 -11.85 18.35
CA TRP A 70 -10.67 -12.87 18.70
C TRP A 70 -11.86 -12.80 17.74
N GLY A 71 -12.26 -13.96 17.22
CA GLY A 71 -13.49 -14.10 16.44
C GLY A 71 -14.68 -14.53 17.29
N ARG A 72 -15.88 -14.48 16.71
CA ARG A 72 -17.09 -15.05 17.32
C ARG A 72 -17.08 -16.57 17.16
N CYS A 73 -17.48 -17.26 18.22
CA CYS A 73 -17.73 -18.69 18.19
C CYS A 73 -19.18 -18.94 17.74
N PRO A 74 -19.40 -19.68 16.63
CA PRO A 74 -20.74 -20.13 16.25
C PRO A 74 -21.45 -20.88 17.38
N GLY A 75 -22.77 -20.76 17.47
CA GLY A 75 -23.58 -21.38 18.51
C GLY A 75 -23.73 -20.55 19.79
N PHE A 76 -23.02 -19.42 19.91
CA PHE A 76 -23.19 -18.47 21.00
C PHE A 76 -23.92 -17.21 20.54
N ARG A 77 -24.67 -16.58 21.44
CA ARG A 77 -25.39 -15.34 21.14
C ARG A 77 -24.46 -14.12 21.20
N ASN A 78 -24.60 -13.21 20.25
CA ASN A 78 -23.88 -11.95 20.24
C ASN A 78 -24.57 -10.93 21.17
N ARG A 79 -24.04 -10.81 22.39
CA ARG A 79 -24.64 -10.01 23.48
C ARG A 79 -24.39 -8.50 23.41
N LYS A 80 -23.84 -7.96 22.31
CA LYS A 80 -23.64 -6.51 22.17
C LYS A 80 -25.02 -5.82 22.13
N ALA A 81 -25.19 -4.75 22.92
CA ALA A 81 -26.48 -4.06 23.08
C ALA A 81 -27.11 -3.61 21.76
N ILE A 82 -26.29 -3.17 20.80
CA ILE A 82 -26.71 -2.74 19.45
C ILE A 82 -27.45 -3.82 18.64
N TYR A 83 -27.28 -5.11 18.99
CA TYR A 83 -27.94 -6.22 18.31
C TYR A 83 -29.12 -6.79 19.10
N ARG A 84 -29.49 -6.18 20.23
CA ARG A 84 -30.65 -6.63 21.00
C ARG A 84 -31.93 -6.25 20.23
N ASN A 85 -32.79 -7.24 19.97
CA ASN A 85 -34.06 -6.99 19.28
C ASN A 85 -35.13 -6.41 20.23
N LEU A 86 -36.31 -6.10 19.67
CA LEU A 86 -37.47 -5.56 20.41
C LEU A 86 -37.97 -6.49 21.53
N HIS A 87 -37.68 -7.80 21.44
CA HIS A 87 -38.05 -8.81 22.45
C HIS A 87 -36.94 -9.06 23.48
N ASN A 88 -35.92 -8.19 23.56
CA ASN A 88 -34.74 -8.34 24.43
C ASN A 88 -33.89 -9.59 24.15
N LEU A 89 -34.00 -10.19 22.97
CA LEU A 89 -33.20 -11.34 22.54
C LEU A 89 -31.98 -10.89 21.74
N TYR A 90 -30.90 -11.65 21.88
CA TYR A 90 -29.66 -11.46 21.12
C TYR A 90 -29.56 -12.48 19.97
N PRO A 91 -29.03 -12.09 18.80
CA PRO A 91 -28.90 -13.00 17.68
C PRO A 91 -27.88 -14.10 17.98
N LEU A 92 -28.15 -15.29 17.45
CA LEU A 92 -27.23 -16.41 17.48
C LEU A 92 -26.16 -16.22 16.39
N SER A 93 -24.88 -16.32 16.73
CA SER A 93 -23.83 -16.39 15.72
C SER A 93 -23.85 -17.76 15.05
N LYS A 94 -23.78 -17.80 13.72
CA LYS A 94 -23.99 -19.02 12.92
C LYS A 94 -22.76 -19.36 12.09
N LEU A 95 -22.45 -20.64 12.00
CA LEU A 95 -21.48 -21.13 11.03
C LEU A 95 -22.16 -21.16 9.66
N VAL A 96 -21.64 -20.39 8.71
CA VAL A 96 -22.18 -20.32 7.34
C VAL A 96 -21.50 -21.37 6.47
N TRP A 97 -20.17 -21.45 6.56
CA TRP A 97 -19.38 -22.37 5.77
C TRP A 97 -18.02 -22.62 6.41
N VAL A 98 -17.45 -23.80 6.20
CA VAL A 98 -16.09 -24.14 6.62
C VAL A 98 -15.45 -25.09 5.63
N ASP A 99 -14.21 -24.78 5.27
CA ASP A 99 -13.27 -25.73 4.70
C ASP A 99 -12.10 -25.90 5.66
N TRP A 100 -12.09 -27.05 6.31
CA TRP A 100 -11.06 -27.47 7.25
C TRP A 100 -10.01 -28.36 6.60
N ARG A 101 -10.19 -28.74 5.33
CA ARG A 101 -9.32 -29.72 4.64
C ARG A 101 -8.20 -29.04 3.86
N TYR A 102 -8.49 -27.92 3.21
CA TYR A 102 -7.52 -27.23 2.35
C TYR A 102 -7.01 -25.93 2.98
N LEU A 103 -5.87 -25.47 2.48
CA LEU A 103 -5.27 -24.20 2.84
C LEU A 103 -5.53 -23.17 1.74
N ALA A 104 -5.60 -21.90 2.12
CA ALA A 104 -5.74 -20.79 1.20
C ALA A 104 -4.37 -20.36 0.67
N ASN A 105 -4.19 -20.41 -0.65
CA ASN A 105 -3.09 -19.72 -1.29
C ASN A 105 -3.36 -18.21 -1.22
N VAL A 106 -2.64 -17.52 -0.34
CA VAL A 106 -2.65 -16.07 -0.19
C VAL A 106 -1.34 -15.55 -0.77
N PRO A 107 -1.36 -14.87 -1.92
CA PRO A 107 -0.14 -14.35 -2.52
C PRO A 107 0.57 -13.40 -1.54
N LYS A 108 1.90 -13.41 -1.54
CA LYS A 108 2.62 -12.31 -0.88
C LYS A 108 2.24 -11.02 -1.60
N PRO A 109 1.89 -9.95 -0.88
CA PRO A 109 1.77 -8.63 -1.48
C PRO A 109 3.06 -8.37 -2.25
N LEU A 110 2.93 -7.94 -3.52
CA LEU A 110 4.09 -7.38 -4.21
C LEU A 110 4.61 -6.26 -3.30
N SER A 111 5.91 -6.30 -2.99
CA SER A 111 6.60 -5.24 -2.25
C SER A 111 6.57 -3.97 -3.07
N THR A 112 5.41 -3.32 -3.14
CA THR A 112 5.30 -1.92 -3.46
C THR A 112 5.67 -1.21 -2.18
N GLN A 113 6.97 -1.14 -1.88
CA GLN A 113 7.42 0.12 -1.29
C GLN A 113 6.80 1.21 -2.16
N PRO A 114 6.11 2.21 -1.59
CA PRO A 114 5.60 3.32 -2.37
C PRO A 114 6.81 4.19 -2.75
N TRP A 115 7.65 3.70 -3.64
CA TRP A 115 8.30 4.58 -4.59
C TRP A 115 7.16 5.00 -5.49
N GLY A 116 6.58 6.17 -5.18
CA GLY A 116 5.44 6.70 -5.92
C GLY A 116 5.66 6.45 -7.40
N GLY A 117 4.75 5.66 -7.98
CA GLY A 117 4.72 5.36 -9.39
C GLY A 117 4.34 6.62 -10.17
N VAL A 118 5.24 7.59 -10.21
CA VAL A 118 5.51 8.27 -11.48
C VAL A 118 6.17 7.17 -12.30
N CYS A 119 5.63 6.88 -13.48
CA CYS A 119 6.15 5.91 -14.42
C CYS A 119 7.68 5.84 -14.30
N GLN A 120 8.24 4.63 -14.16
CA GLN A 120 9.67 4.42 -14.42
C GLN A 120 9.88 4.67 -15.91
N ASN A 121 9.76 5.93 -16.32
CA ASN A 121 10.09 6.38 -17.63
C ASN A 121 11.60 6.22 -17.67
N SER A 122 12.08 5.20 -18.38
CA SER A 122 13.51 4.98 -18.62
C SER A 122 14.17 6.20 -19.24
N HIS A 123 13.36 7.12 -19.77
CA HIS A 123 13.75 8.40 -20.34
C HIS A 123 13.04 9.56 -19.63
N LEU A 124 13.49 9.88 -18.41
CA LEU A 124 13.11 11.16 -17.76
C LEU A 124 13.47 12.32 -18.69
N SER A 125 12.73 13.41 -18.71
CA SER A 125 13.10 14.66 -19.39
C SER A 125 12.94 15.83 -18.42
N ARG A 126 13.80 16.85 -18.52
CA ARG A 126 13.70 18.07 -17.71
C ARG A 126 12.35 18.74 -17.88
N MET A 127 11.74 18.62 -19.06
CA MET A 127 10.42 19.18 -19.36
C MET A 127 9.31 18.57 -18.51
N ASP A 128 9.50 17.35 -17.99
CA ASP A 128 8.55 16.69 -17.09
C ASP A 128 8.54 17.31 -15.67
N TYR A 129 9.52 18.16 -15.36
CA TYR A 129 9.76 18.70 -14.02
C TYR A 129 9.61 20.22 -13.92
N ILE A 130 8.93 20.86 -14.89
CA ILE A 130 8.77 22.31 -14.95
C ILE A 130 8.15 22.85 -13.63
N LYS A 131 8.82 23.85 -13.06
CA LYS A 131 8.41 24.63 -11.89
C LYS A 131 8.37 26.12 -12.23
N ASN A 132 7.98 26.94 -11.25
CA ASN A 132 7.87 28.40 -11.38
C ASN A 132 9.19 29.08 -11.77
N ASP A 133 10.36 28.48 -11.46
CA ASP A 133 11.67 28.98 -11.87
C ASP A 133 12.59 27.85 -12.37
N GLN A 134 13.61 28.24 -13.16
CA GLN A 134 14.54 27.31 -13.79
C GLN A 134 15.38 26.54 -12.77
N SER A 135 15.70 27.14 -11.62
CA SER A 135 16.51 26.49 -10.59
C SER A 135 15.71 25.46 -9.80
N ALA A 136 14.43 25.72 -9.51
CA ALA A 136 13.52 24.75 -8.90
C ALA A 136 13.20 23.60 -9.85
N THR A 137 13.11 23.88 -11.16
CA THR A 137 12.96 22.86 -12.21
C THR A 137 14.17 21.93 -12.21
N ASP A 138 15.38 22.51 -12.27
CA ASP A 138 16.63 21.74 -12.23
C ASP A 138 16.74 20.90 -10.95
N PHE A 139 16.41 21.48 -9.80
CA PHE A 139 16.47 20.76 -8.53
C PHE A 139 15.51 19.57 -8.50
N SER A 140 14.28 19.73 -8.99
CA SER A 140 13.27 18.67 -9.07
C SER A 140 13.71 17.55 -10.01
N PHE A 141 14.29 17.93 -11.15
CA PHE A 141 14.81 17.01 -12.16
C PHE A 141 16.02 16.21 -11.63
N VAL A 142 16.98 16.88 -10.98
CA VAL A 142 18.15 16.25 -10.34
C VAL A 142 17.74 15.24 -9.28
N LEU A 143 16.74 15.56 -8.45
CA LEU A 143 16.20 14.62 -7.47
C LEU A 143 15.67 13.33 -8.12
N ALA A 144 15.00 13.45 -9.27
CA ALA A 144 14.51 12.29 -10.00
C ALA A 144 15.65 11.45 -10.59
N LEU A 145 16.68 12.09 -11.15
CA LEU A 145 17.85 11.40 -11.70
C LEU A 145 18.65 10.65 -10.64
N LEU A 146 18.85 11.26 -9.47
CA LEU A 146 19.54 10.60 -8.35
C LEU A 146 18.73 9.42 -7.81
N ARG A 147 17.39 9.54 -7.72
CA ARG A 147 16.51 8.43 -7.29
C ARG A 147 16.48 7.27 -8.28
N THR A 148 16.70 7.53 -9.57
CA THR A 148 16.81 6.50 -10.60
C THR A 148 18.23 5.93 -10.76
N GLY A 149 19.20 6.43 -9.99
CA GLY A 149 20.57 5.89 -9.95
C GLY A 149 21.55 6.49 -10.97
N SER A 150 21.24 7.65 -11.54
CA SER A 150 22.18 8.36 -12.44
C SER A 150 23.41 8.86 -11.69
N THR A 151 24.57 8.87 -12.36
CA THR A 151 25.82 9.40 -11.81
C THR A 151 25.84 10.92 -11.85
N GLU A 152 26.69 11.57 -11.04
CA GLU A 152 26.81 13.04 -11.04
C GLU A 152 27.21 13.59 -12.40
N GLN A 153 28.13 12.91 -13.10
CA GLN A 153 28.57 13.29 -14.44
C GLN A 153 27.42 13.23 -15.45
N GLN A 154 26.58 12.20 -15.38
CA GLN A 154 25.40 12.09 -16.25
C GLN A 154 24.41 13.21 -15.96
N ILE A 155 24.17 13.52 -14.69
CA ILE A 155 23.27 14.60 -14.28
C ILE A 155 23.75 15.95 -14.79
N GLU A 156 25.04 16.24 -14.64
CA GLU A 156 25.66 17.47 -15.13
C GLU A 156 25.47 17.65 -16.63
N GLN A 157 25.80 16.64 -17.43
CA GLN A 157 25.62 16.68 -18.88
C GLN A 157 24.16 16.92 -19.27
N ARG A 158 23.23 16.27 -18.56
CA ARG A 158 21.80 16.44 -18.82
C ARG A 158 21.28 17.84 -18.50
N ILE A 159 21.73 18.47 -17.42
CA ILE A 159 21.36 19.86 -17.12
C ILE A 159 21.90 20.80 -18.20
N ILE A 160 23.15 20.61 -18.63
CA ILE A 160 23.77 21.43 -19.68
C ILE A 160 23.01 21.30 -21.01
N MET A 161 22.59 20.08 -21.37
CA MET A 161 21.88 19.81 -22.62
C MET A 161 20.41 20.26 -22.62
N GLU A 162 19.70 20.08 -21.51
CA GLU A 162 18.24 20.24 -21.47
C GLU A 162 17.79 21.60 -20.91
N ARG A 163 18.67 22.33 -20.23
CA ARG A 163 18.35 23.66 -19.71
C ARG A 163 18.41 24.68 -20.85
N PRO A 164 17.32 25.45 -21.09
CA PRO A 164 17.28 26.38 -22.21
C PRO A 164 18.19 27.60 -22.00
N ASP A 165 18.38 28.05 -20.76
CA ASP A 165 19.14 29.28 -20.49
C ASP A 165 19.78 29.30 -19.08
N PHE A 166 21.00 29.82 -19.01
CA PHE A 166 21.81 30.05 -17.82
C PHE A 166 22.02 31.55 -17.53
N HIS A 167 21.10 32.44 -17.92
CA HIS A 167 21.22 33.88 -17.71
C HIS A 167 21.67 34.31 -16.29
N ASN A 168 21.20 33.65 -15.24
CA ASN A 168 21.60 33.95 -13.84
C ASN A 168 22.98 33.39 -13.43
N HIS A 169 23.60 32.57 -14.27
CA HIS A 169 24.83 31.84 -14.01
C HIS A 169 25.81 31.99 -15.18
N GLN A 170 25.98 33.21 -15.71
CA GLN A 170 26.89 33.43 -16.83
C GLN A 170 28.35 33.13 -16.47
N GLY A 171 29.06 32.48 -17.40
CA GLY A 171 30.45 32.07 -17.25
C GLY A 171 30.59 30.61 -16.80
N GLU A 172 31.54 29.90 -17.40
CA GLU A 172 31.80 28.47 -17.17
C GLU A 172 31.96 28.13 -15.68
N LYS A 173 32.79 28.90 -14.96
CA LYS A 173 33.01 28.71 -13.53
C LYS A 173 31.74 28.86 -12.69
N ARG A 174 30.86 29.81 -13.02
CA ARG A 174 29.61 30.04 -12.27
C ARG A 174 28.57 28.96 -12.58
N ARG A 175 28.50 28.50 -13.83
CA ARG A 175 27.66 27.35 -14.23
C ARG A 175 28.05 26.09 -13.47
N GLN A 176 29.35 25.79 -13.44
CA GLN A 176 29.85 24.61 -12.74
C GLN A 176 29.51 24.62 -11.25
N GLN A 177 29.80 25.73 -10.58
CA GLN A 177 29.48 25.92 -9.15
C GLN A 177 27.98 25.78 -8.86
N TYR A 178 27.12 26.25 -9.77
CA TYR A 178 25.68 26.10 -9.64
C TYR A 178 25.25 24.63 -9.72
N ILE A 179 25.75 23.88 -10.72
CA ILE A 179 25.41 22.47 -10.93
C ILE A 179 25.88 21.64 -9.72
N GLU A 180 27.13 21.79 -9.31
CA GLU A 180 27.71 21.09 -8.15
C GLU A 180 26.89 21.32 -6.88
N ARG A 181 26.51 22.57 -6.61
CA ARG A 181 25.71 22.93 -5.43
C ARG A 181 24.31 22.32 -5.47
N THR A 182 23.72 22.21 -6.66
CA THR A 182 22.38 21.64 -6.88
C THR A 182 22.40 20.13 -6.66
N ILE A 183 23.37 19.42 -7.23
CA ILE A 183 23.57 17.97 -7.05
C ILE A 183 23.85 17.65 -5.58
N LYS A 184 24.76 18.40 -4.93
CA LYS A 184 25.11 18.21 -3.53
C LYS A 184 23.89 18.31 -2.62
N ARG A 185 23.09 19.37 -2.78
CA ARG A 185 21.87 19.57 -1.97
C ARG A 185 20.84 18.46 -2.19
N ALA A 186 20.67 17.99 -3.43
CA ALA A 186 19.74 16.91 -3.74
C ALA A 186 20.16 15.58 -3.09
N LYS A 187 21.48 15.27 -3.09
CA LYS A 187 22.04 14.11 -2.39
C LYS A 187 21.81 14.15 -0.89
N GLU A 188 21.99 15.32 -0.26
CA GLU A 188 21.75 15.50 1.18
C GLU A 188 20.31 15.15 1.58
N ILE A 189 19.31 15.50 0.76
CA ILE A 189 17.90 15.15 1.00
C ILE A 189 17.70 13.64 0.90
N ILE A 190 18.19 13.02 -0.19
CA ILE A 190 18.01 11.58 -0.41
C ILE A 190 18.67 10.74 0.69
N ASN A 191 19.83 11.18 1.19
CA ASN A 191 20.51 10.49 2.28
C ASN A 191 19.77 10.63 3.62
N LYS A 192 19.11 11.76 3.88
CA LYS A 192 18.26 11.92 5.07
C LYS A 192 17.02 11.02 5.02
N ASP A 193 16.41 10.86 3.85
CA ASP A 193 15.25 9.97 3.65
C ASP A 193 15.59 8.48 3.91
N LYS A 194 16.87 8.09 3.84
CA LYS A 194 17.33 6.69 4.04
C LYS A 194 17.65 6.33 5.49
N VAL A 195 17.69 7.30 6.41
CA VAL A 195 17.94 7.01 7.83
C VAL A 195 16.59 6.94 8.54
N PRO A 196 16.12 5.75 8.99
CA PRO A 196 14.91 5.67 9.79
C PRO A 196 15.12 6.41 11.11
N GLN A 197 14.21 7.34 11.43
CA GLN A 197 14.06 7.89 12.78
C GLN A 197 13.44 6.85 13.72
#